data_AF-A0A960WJI4-F1
#
_entry.id   AF-A0A960WJI4-F1
#
_cell.length_a   1.000
_cell.length_b   1.000
_cell.length_c   1.000
_cell.angle_alpha   90.00
_cell.angle_beta   90.00
_cell.angle_gamma   90.00
#
_symmetry.space_group_name_H-M   'P 1'
#
loop_
_entity.id
_entity.type
_entity.pdbx_description
1 polymer ?
#
loop_
_entity_poly.entity_id
_entity_poly.type
_entity_poly.pdbx_seq_one_letter_code
_entity_poly.pdbx_strand_id
1 'polypeptide(L)'
;EEIDEVYSELMEIEVPEPLMRRLEFFTSQFEFYNAGAEQIEYQTKDTVKISGLDFRMLENDTGGNDRLADIGDQTRNGLSVRAIMTTLTFLKALSYFRGESTATLDDMRQILPFVLHDKLVQNPDSPFFEQPGNQVYRVDRVSWIRKLFDMSNAEYDRLNRDKHDTLRNLEAIFEKGLVDVPEKEASGMISKIEAALHEIAKGKKIYGPQFDDILKLKYLHQRYTNYLNWLKASGG
;
A
#
# COMPACT_ATOMS: atom_id res chain seq x y z
N GLU A 1 34.72 -10.20 -5.26
CA GLU A 1 35.25 -9.08 -6.05
C GLU A 1 34.30 -8.77 -7.21
N GLU A 2 34.32 -9.48 -8.34
CA GLU A 2 33.44 -9.17 -9.50
C GLU A 2 31.92 -9.18 -9.18
N ILE A 3 31.44 -10.16 -8.40
CA ILE A 3 30.02 -10.20 -7.97
C ILE A 3 29.67 -9.04 -7.02
N ASP A 4 30.62 -8.62 -6.18
CA ASP A 4 30.40 -7.55 -5.20
C ASP A 4 30.40 -6.17 -5.89
N GLU A 5 31.21 -6.02 -6.94
CA GLU A 5 31.21 -4.85 -7.83
C GLU A 5 29.87 -4.73 -8.55
N VAL A 6 29.41 -5.80 -9.20
CA VAL A 6 28.09 -5.81 -9.87
C VAL A 6 26.97 -5.51 -8.86
N TYR A 7 27.02 -6.08 -7.66
CA TYR A 7 26.03 -5.78 -6.62
C TYR A 7 26.05 -4.30 -6.21
N SER A 8 27.21 -3.68 -6.15
CA SER A 8 27.34 -2.25 -5.82
C SER A 8 26.75 -1.38 -6.93
N GLU A 9 27.08 -1.67 -8.19
CA GLU A 9 26.52 -0.96 -9.36
C GLU A 9 25.00 -1.12 -9.44
N LEU A 10 24.48 -2.30 -9.12
CA LEU A 10 23.04 -2.54 -9.04
C LEU A 10 22.35 -1.63 -8.02
N MET A 11 22.99 -1.37 -6.88
CA MET A 11 22.40 -0.52 -5.84
C MET A 11 22.35 0.96 -6.25
N GLU A 12 23.19 1.40 -7.19
CA GLU A 12 23.21 2.76 -7.73
C GLU A 12 22.08 3.04 -8.71
N ILE A 13 21.43 2.01 -9.27
CA ILE A 13 20.27 2.17 -10.15
C ILE A 13 19.17 2.98 -9.46
N GLU A 14 18.74 4.06 -10.12
CA GLU A 14 17.69 4.94 -9.65
C GLU A 14 16.33 4.26 -9.78
N VAL A 15 15.53 4.30 -8.72
CA VAL A 15 14.09 4.00 -8.79
C VAL A 15 13.35 5.32 -8.60
N PRO A 16 12.79 5.92 -9.66
CA PRO A 16 12.17 7.23 -9.58
C PRO A 16 11.02 7.25 -8.56
N GLU A 17 10.85 8.37 -7.87
CA GLU A 17 9.77 8.54 -6.91
C GLU A 17 8.38 8.22 -7.49
N PRO A 18 8.00 8.65 -8.72
CA PRO A 18 6.71 8.28 -9.29
C PRO A 18 6.51 6.76 -9.45
N LEU A 19 7.61 6.02 -9.66
CA LEU A 19 7.57 4.56 -9.76
C LEU A 19 7.42 3.92 -8.38
N MET A 20 8.12 4.43 -7.36
CA MET A 20 7.95 4.01 -5.97
C MET A 20 6.51 4.19 -5.49
N ARG A 21 5.88 5.32 -5.81
CA ARG A 21 4.48 5.59 -5.42
C ARG A 21 3.48 4.61 -6.02
N ARG A 22 3.72 4.17 -7.26
CA ARG A 22 2.90 3.12 -7.89
C ARG A 22 3.10 1.77 -7.22
N LEU A 23 4.32 1.45 -6.76
CA LEU A 23 4.57 0.25 -5.98
C LEU A 23 3.89 0.31 -4.62
N GLU A 24 4.00 1.43 -3.90
CA GLU A 24 3.34 1.66 -2.60
C GLU A 24 1.82 1.50 -2.73
N PHE A 25 1.22 2.18 -3.71
CA PHE A 25 -0.21 2.08 -3.98
C PHE A 25 -0.66 0.70 -4.41
N PHE A 26 0.18 -0.04 -5.14
CA PHE A 26 -0.08 -1.44 -5.47
C PHE A 26 -0.04 -2.31 -4.21
N THR A 27 0.94 -2.11 -3.33
CA THR A 27 1.08 -2.91 -2.11
C THR A 27 -0.05 -2.67 -1.12
N SER A 28 -0.57 -1.44 -1.03
CA SER A 28 -1.66 -1.08 -0.11
C SER A 28 -3.00 -1.73 -0.44
N GLN A 29 -3.18 -2.26 -1.67
CA GLN A 29 -4.40 -2.95 -2.06
C GLN A 29 -4.69 -4.20 -1.23
N PHE A 30 -3.65 -4.86 -0.69
CA PHE A 30 -3.77 -6.28 -0.37
C PHE A 30 -3.95 -6.61 1.11
N GLU A 31 -3.60 -5.72 2.03
CA GLU A 31 -3.57 -6.06 3.46
C GLU A 31 -4.93 -5.94 4.13
N PHE A 32 -5.75 -4.97 3.74
CA PHE A 32 -7.00 -4.66 4.42
C PHE A 32 -8.03 -5.79 4.33
N TYR A 33 -8.69 -6.06 5.45
CA TYR A 33 -9.84 -6.94 5.54
C TYR A 33 -10.74 -6.56 6.72
N ASN A 34 -11.89 -5.95 6.42
CA ASN A 34 -12.80 -5.39 7.41
C ASN A 34 -13.24 -6.39 8.50
N ALA A 35 -13.54 -7.63 8.14
CA ALA A 35 -13.95 -8.67 9.09
C ALA A 35 -12.80 -9.26 9.93
N GLY A 36 -11.56 -8.77 9.76
CA GLY A 36 -10.40 -9.31 10.46
C GLY A 36 -10.40 -9.03 11.96
N ALA A 37 -10.94 -7.88 12.38
CA ALA A 37 -10.99 -7.49 13.79
C ALA A 37 -12.00 -6.36 14.03
N GLU A 38 -12.30 -6.11 15.31
CA GLU A 38 -13.09 -4.96 15.74
C GLU A 38 -12.31 -3.64 15.65
N GLN A 39 -11.02 -3.66 16.00
CA GLN A 39 -10.16 -2.49 15.91
C GLN A 39 -9.55 -2.39 14.51
N ILE A 40 -9.61 -1.19 13.94
CA ILE A 40 -9.15 -0.95 12.57
C ILE A 40 -7.70 -1.41 12.36
N GLU A 41 -6.81 -1.20 13.33
CA GLU A 41 -5.38 -1.60 13.23
C GLU A 41 -5.17 -3.08 12.94
N TYR A 42 -6.14 -3.92 13.31
CA TYR A 42 -6.08 -5.36 13.16
C TYR A 42 -7.04 -5.89 12.08
N GLN A 43 -7.73 -5.01 11.34
CA GLN A 43 -8.56 -5.36 10.19
C GLN A 43 -7.70 -5.73 8.98
N THR A 44 -6.91 -6.79 9.13
CA THR A 44 -5.95 -7.25 8.13
C THR A 44 -6.19 -8.70 7.76
N LYS A 45 -5.78 -9.07 6.55
CA LYS A 45 -5.80 -10.45 6.08
C LYS A 45 -4.87 -11.35 6.90
N ASP A 46 -3.77 -10.81 7.40
CA ASP A 46 -2.89 -11.56 8.28
C ASP A 46 -3.58 -11.92 9.61
N THR A 47 -4.39 -11.03 10.20
CA THR A 47 -5.19 -11.36 11.40
C THR A 47 -6.12 -12.55 11.15
N VAL A 48 -6.80 -12.58 10.01
CA VAL A 48 -7.66 -13.72 9.64
C VAL A 48 -6.83 -14.97 9.45
N LYS A 49 -5.71 -14.88 8.73
CA LYS A 49 -4.83 -16.02 8.44
C LYS A 49 -4.29 -16.67 9.70
N ILE A 50 -3.90 -15.89 10.72
CA ILE A 50 -3.40 -16.44 11.99
C ILE A 50 -4.51 -16.98 12.90
N SER A 51 -5.76 -16.54 12.72
CA SER A 51 -6.91 -17.05 13.50
C SER A 51 -7.23 -18.51 13.22
N GLY A 52 -6.78 -19.06 12.09
CA GLY A 52 -7.08 -20.42 11.64
C GLY A 52 -8.49 -20.59 11.06
N LEU A 53 -9.30 -19.53 11.00
CA LEU A 53 -10.60 -19.55 10.33
C LEU A 53 -10.43 -19.56 8.80
N ASP A 54 -11.37 -20.19 8.10
CA ASP A 54 -11.44 -20.13 6.64
C ASP A 54 -11.93 -18.75 6.22
N PHE A 55 -11.21 -18.10 5.30
CA PHE A 55 -11.59 -16.84 4.67
C PHE A 55 -13.06 -16.82 4.21
N ARG A 56 -13.55 -17.96 3.70
CA ARG A 56 -14.93 -18.13 3.23
C ARG A 56 -15.98 -17.92 4.31
N MET A 57 -15.65 -18.20 5.57
CA MET A 57 -16.57 -18.00 6.69
C MET A 57 -16.83 -16.53 6.97
N LEU A 58 -15.89 -15.66 6.59
CA LEU A 58 -15.94 -14.21 6.82
C LEU A 58 -16.38 -13.42 5.58
N GLU A 59 -16.53 -14.08 4.42
CA GLU A 59 -16.90 -13.43 3.15
C GLU A 59 -18.27 -12.74 3.16
N ASN A 60 -19.19 -13.14 4.05
CA ASN A 60 -20.49 -12.48 4.18
C ASN A 60 -20.43 -11.17 5.00
N ASP A 61 -19.29 -10.87 5.62
CA ASP A 61 -19.08 -9.70 6.47
C ASP A 61 -18.10 -8.69 5.83
N THR A 62 -18.27 -8.41 4.54
CA THR A 62 -17.42 -7.45 3.81
C THR A 62 -17.71 -5.98 4.14
N GLY A 63 -18.52 -5.69 5.17
CA GLY A 63 -18.87 -4.32 5.55
C GLY A 63 -19.60 -3.52 4.45
N GLY A 64 -20.19 -4.19 3.45
CA GLY A 64 -20.87 -3.55 2.32
C GLY A 64 -19.94 -3.01 1.22
N ASN A 65 -18.65 -3.36 1.25
CA ASN A 65 -17.70 -3.01 0.20
C ASN A 65 -18.08 -3.66 -1.13
N ASP A 66 -17.82 -2.95 -2.23
CA ASP A 66 -17.99 -3.53 -3.57
C ASP A 66 -16.80 -4.43 -3.87
N ARG A 67 -17.01 -5.75 -3.72
CA ARG A 67 -15.99 -6.79 -3.96
C ARG A 67 -15.45 -6.78 -5.38
N LEU A 68 -16.22 -6.31 -6.38
CA LEU A 68 -15.76 -6.26 -7.76
C LEU A 68 -14.81 -5.07 -7.99
N ALA A 69 -15.05 -3.96 -7.29
CA ALA A 69 -14.18 -2.78 -7.33
C ALA A 69 -12.92 -2.94 -6.44
N ASP A 70 -12.98 -3.83 -5.44
CA ASP A 70 -11.87 -4.09 -4.53
C ASP A 70 -10.80 -4.98 -5.17
N ILE A 71 -9.67 -4.37 -5.56
CA ILE A 71 -8.50 -5.10 -6.10
C ILE A 71 -7.99 -6.12 -5.06
N GLY A 72 -8.05 -5.77 -3.78
CA GLY A 72 -7.66 -6.62 -2.67
C GLY A 72 -8.49 -7.90 -2.56
N ASP A 73 -9.76 -7.90 -2.96
CA ASP A 73 -10.64 -9.09 -2.85
C ASP A 73 -10.10 -10.29 -3.64
N GLN A 74 -9.26 -10.05 -4.66
CA GLN A 74 -8.62 -11.08 -5.46
C GLN A 74 -7.51 -11.85 -4.71
N THR A 75 -7.09 -11.43 -3.52
CA THR A 75 -6.02 -12.08 -2.74
C THR A 75 -6.47 -12.43 -1.33
N ARG A 76 -5.92 -13.52 -0.78
CA ARG A 76 -6.17 -13.97 0.61
C ARG A 76 -5.11 -13.49 1.61
N ASN A 77 -4.10 -12.76 1.13
CA ASN A 77 -3.03 -12.22 1.95
C ASN A 77 -2.51 -10.89 1.39
N GLY A 78 -1.83 -10.13 2.23
CA GLY A 78 -1.01 -9.00 1.78
C GLY A 78 0.42 -9.37 1.43
N LEU A 79 1.23 -8.34 1.21
CA LEU A 79 2.62 -8.45 0.78
C LEU A 79 3.58 -8.22 1.95
N SER A 80 4.53 -9.12 2.12
CA SER A 80 5.61 -8.93 3.08
C SER A 80 6.60 -7.87 2.60
N VAL A 81 7.22 -7.15 3.55
CA VAL A 81 8.34 -6.23 3.28
C VAL A 81 9.46 -6.94 2.50
N ARG A 82 9.75 -8.21 2.80
CA ARG A 82 10.76 -8.98 2.07
C ARG A 82 10.43 -9.10 0.59
N ALA A 83 9.17 -9.36 0.24
CA ALA A 83 8.74 -9.43 -1.16
C ALA A 83 8.91 -8.08 -1.87
N ILE A 84 8.60 -6.97 -1.19
CA ILE A 84 8.80 -5.61 -1.71
C ILE A 84 10.29 -5.34 -1.95
N MET A 85 11.15 -5.63 -0.97
CA MET A 85 12.60 -5.47 -1.11
C MET A 85 13.16 -6.32 -2.25
N THR A 86 12.68 -7.57 -2.38
CA THR A 86 13.04 -8.45 -3.49
C THR A 86 12.61 -7.86 -4.84
N THR A 87 11.39 -7.32 -4.94
CA THR A 87 10.93 -6.60 -6.14
C THR A 87 11.87 -5.45 -6.50
N LEU A 88 12.27 -4.62 -5.53
CA LEU A 88 13.19 -3.50 -5.76
C LEU A 88 14.56 -3.98 -6.24
N THR A 89 15.11 -5.04 -5.65
CA THR A 89 16.40 -5.61 -6.09
C THR A 89 16.32 -6.12 -7.52
N PHE A 90 15.28 -6.90 -7.87
CA PHE A 90 15.14 -7.44 -9.23
C PHE A 90 14.78 -6.37 -10.26
N LEU A 91 14.04 -5.33 -9.85
CA LEU A 91 13.76 -4.15 -10.67
C LEU A 91 15.06 -3.46 -11.08
N LYS A 92 15.92 -3.15 -10.10
CA LYS A 92 17.24 -2.56 -10.35
C LYS A 92 18.10 -3.46 -11.23
N ALA A 93 18.07 -4.78 -10.99
CA ALA A 93 18.79 -5.75 -11.81
C ALA A 93 18.34 -5.78 -13.26
N LEU A 94 17.03 -5.75 -13.52
CA LEU A 94 16.52 -5.71 -14.88
C LEU A 94 17.00 -4.45 -15.62
N SER A 95 16.94 -3.28 -14.97
CA SER A 95 17.40 -2.02 -15.57
C SER A 95 18.91 -2.03 -15.83
N TYR A 96 19.70 -2.52 -14.88
CA TYR A 96 21.16 -2.68 -15.05
C TYR A 96 21.52 -3.58 -16.24
N PHE A 97 20.94 -4.77 -16.34
CA PHE A 97 21.24 -5.70 -17.45
C PHE A 97 20.72 -5.22 -18.81
N ARG A 98 19.77 -4.28 -18.82
CA ARG A 98 19.35 -3.56 -20.03
C ARG A 98 20.30 -2.43 -20.42
N GLY A 99 21.26 -2.06 -19.56
CA GLY A 99 22.18 -0.94 -19.76
C GLY A 99 21.59 0.42 -19.39
N GLU A 100 20.53 0.46 -18.58
CA GLU A 100 19.86 1.69 -18.15
C GLU A 100 20.22 2.02 -16.68
N SER A 101 20.36 3.30 -16.35
CA SER A 101 20.63 3.75 -14.98
C SER A 101 19.37 3.98 -14.14
N THR A 102 18.19 3.91 -14.76
CA THR A 102 16.92 4.29 -14.14
C THR A 102 15.84 3.24 -14.44
N ALA A 103 15.15 2.79 -13.40
CA ALA A 103 14.07 1.83 -13.52
C ALA A 103 12.79 2.44 -14.09
N THR A 104 12.08 1.64 -14.88
CA THR A 104 10.85 2.06 -15.57
C THR A 104 9.62 1.30 -15.07
N LEU A 105 8.42 1.81 -15.41
CA LEU A 105 7.18 1.13 -15.10
C LEU A 105 7.06 -0.24 -15.79
N ASP A 106 7.59 -0.35 -17.02
CA ASP A 106 7.60 -1.63 -17.72
C ASP A 106 8.49 -2.65 -16.99
N ASP A 107 9.67 -2.24 -16.50
CA ASP A 107 10.54 -3.13 -15.71
C ASP A 107 9.79 -3.69 -14.50
N MET A 108 9.06 -2.84 -13.78
CA MET A 108 8.26 -3.27 -12.63
C MET A 108 7.17 -4.25 -13.05
N ARG A 109 6.46 -3.97 -14.14
CA ARG A 109 5.44 -4.85 -14.70
C ARG A 109 6.00 -6.21 -15.13
N GLN A 110 7.25 -6.26 -15.58
CA GLN A 110 7.91 -7.52 -15.95
C GLN A 110 8.39 -8.32 -14.74
N ILE A 111 8.90 -7.68 -13.69
CA ILE A 111 9.47 -8.36 -12.52
C ILE A 111 8.42 -8.84 -11.52
N LEU A 112 7.35 -8.06 -11.30
CA LEU A 112 6.34 -8.37 -10.27
C LEU A 112 5.79 -9.81 -10.36
N PRO A 113 5.42 -10.35 -11.54
CA PRO A 113 4.90 -11.71 -11.62
C PRO A 113 5.85 -12.77 -11.09
N PHE A 114 7.16 -12.62 -11.33
CA PHE A 114 8.15 -13.63 -10.93
C PHE A 114 8.49 -13.55 -9.44
N VAL A 115 8.46 -12.34 -8.87
CA VAL A 115 8.66 -12.16 -7.42
C VAL A 115 7.43 -12.60 -6.63
N LEU A 116 6.22 -12.34 -7.17
CA LEU A 116 4.97 -12.50 -6.43
C LEU A 116 4.22 -13.82 -6.72
N HIS A 117 4.64 -14.60 -7.72
CA HIS A 117 3.96 -15.84 -8.15
C HIS A 117 3.56 -16.78 -6.99
N ASP A 118 4.48 -16.99 -6.05
CA ASP A 118 4.30 -17.87 -4.89
C ASP A 118 4.08 -17.10 -3.57
N LYS A 119 4.00 -15.76 -3.65
CA LYS A 119 3.84 -14.89 -2.48
C LYS A 119 2.42 -14.33 -2.37
N LEU A 120 1.77 -14.05 -3.49
CA LEU A 120 0.35 -13.69 -3.52
C LEU A 120 -0.50 -14.95 -3.67
N VAL A 121 -1.39 -15.15 -2.70
CA VAL A 121 -2.36 -16.24 -2.68
C VAL A 121 -3.66 -15.72 -3.28
N GLN A 122 -4.04 -16.25 -4.45
CA GLN A 122 -5.28 -15.91 -5.11
C GLN A 122 -6.49 -16.27 -4.25
N ASN A 123 -7.50 -15.40 -4.26
CA ASN A 123 -8.83 -15.70 -3.79
C ASN A 123 -9.72 -16.14 -4.98
N PRO A 124 -9.85 -17.46 -5.25
CA PRO A 124 -10.63 -17.94 -6.38
C PRO A 124 -12.12 -17.58 -6.26
N ASP A 125 -12.62 -17.26 -5.07
CA ASP A 125 -14.04 -16.96 -4.85
C ASP A 125 -14.34 -15.46 -5.12
N SER A 126 -13.34 -14.67 -5.54
CA SER A 126 -13.53 -13.27 -5.92
C SER A 126 -14.43 -13.13 -7.16
N PRO A 127 -15.41 -12.20 -7.15
CA PRO A 127 -16.26 -11.91 -8.32
C PRO A 127 -15.48 -11.50 -9.57
N PHE A 128 -14.24 -11.05 -9.42
CA PHE A 128 -13.35 -10.74 -10.54
C PHE A 128 -13.17 -11.94 -11.48
N PHE A 129 -13.02 -13.16 -10.95
CA PHE A 129 -12.76 -14.35 -11.76
C PHE A 129 -13.99 -14.92 -12.44
N GLU A 130 -15.18 -14.48 -12.02
CA GLU A 130 -16.45 -14.83 -12.66
C GLU A 130 -16.78 -13.93 -13.86
N GLN A 131 -16.09 -12.79 -13.99
CA GLN A 131 -16.28 -11.90 -15.14
C GLN A 131 -15.88 -12.59 -16.46
N PRO A 132 -16.63 -12.36 -17.56
CA PRO A 132 -16.28 -12.87 -18.88
C PRO A 132 -14.84 -12.49 -19.27
N GLY A 133 -14.01 -13.48 -19.62
CA GLY A 133 -12.62 -13.28 -20.03
C GLY A 133 -11.60 -13.31 -18.89
N ASN A 134 -12.03 -13.33 -17.63
CA ASN A 134 -11.13 -13.41 -16.48
C ASN A 134 -10.89 -14.84 -15.97
N GLN A 135 -11.62 -15.84 -16.48
CA GLN A 135 -11.49 -17.24 -16.02
C GLN A 135 -10.06 -17.78 -16.18
N VAL A 136 -9.34 -17.35 -17.22
CA VAL A 136 -7.96 -17.77 -17.51
C VAL A 136 -6.99 -17.41 -16.38
N TYR A 137 -7.22 -16.31 -15.66
CA TYR A 137 -6.36 -15.83 -14.58
C TYR A 137 -6.37 -16.74 -13.34
N ARG A 138 -7.32 -17.68 -13.24
CA ARG A 138 -7.29 -18.74 -12.22
C ARG A 138 -6.11 -19.69 -12.40
N VAL A 139 -5.63 -19.82 -13.63
CA VAL A 139 -4.54 -20.72 -14.01
C VAL A 139 -3.28 -19.92 -14.36
N ASP A 140 -3.41 -18.90 -15.20
CA ASP A 140 -2.30 -18.04 -15.61
C ASP A 140 -2.02 -16.96 -14.55
N ARG A 141 -1.25 -17.35 -13.52
CA ARG A 141 -0.84 -16.46 -12.43
C ARG A 141 0.06 -15.32 -12.89
N VAL A 142 0.88 -15.53 -13.92
CA VAL A 142 1.78 -14.49 -14.42
C VAL A 142 0.97 -13.36 -15.03
N SER A 143 0.03 -13.69 -15.91
CA SER A 143 -0.85 -12.70 -16.51
C SER A 143 -1.82 -12.10 -15.48
N TRP A 144 -2.24 -12.86 -14.48
CA TRP A 144 -3.05 -12.34 -13.36
C TRP A 144 -2.32 -11.26 -12.56
N ILE A 145 -1.06 -11.47 -12.17
CA ILE A 145 -0.29 -10.46 -11.42
C ILE A 145 -0.05 -9.21 -12.26
N ARG A 146 0.22 -9.36 -13.57
CA ARG A 146 0.29 -8.21 -14.50
C ARG A 146 -1.04 -7.47 -14.53
N LYS A 147 -2.16 -8.20 -14.62
CA LYS A 147 -3.49 -7.61 -14.63
C LYS A 147 -3.81 -6.88 -13.33
N LEU A 148 -3.43 -7.42 -12.17
CA LEU A 148 -3.53 -6.74 -10.88
C LEU A 148 -2.75 -5.42 -10.87
N PHE A 149 -1.51 -5.45 -11.36
CA PHE A 149 -0.69 -4.24 -11.44
C PHE A 149 -1.29 -3.19 -12.39
N ASP A 150 -1.79 -3.62 -13.54
CA ASP A 150 -2.46 -2.74 -14.51
C ASP A 150 -3.73 -2.10 -13.91
N MET A 151 -4.54 -2.89 -13.18
CA MET A 151 -5.72 -2.40 -12.46
C MET A 151 -5.36 -1.38 -11.38
N SER A 152 -4.32 -1.67 -10.59
CA SER A 152 -3.82 -0.76 -9.56
C SER A 152 -3.31 0.56 -10.16
N ASN A 153 -2.60 0.51 -11.29
CA ASN A 153 -2.15 1.72 -11.97
C ASN A 153 -3.32 2.54 -12.52
N ALA A 154 -4.32 1.88 -13.12
CA ALA A 154 -5.52 2.57 -13.60
C ALA A 154 -6.28 3.26 -12.46
N GLU A 155 -6.35 2.61 -11.29
CA GLU A 155 -6.97 3.18 -10.10
C GLU A 155 -6.14 4.36 -9.52
N TYR A 156 -4.82 4.22 -9.48
CA TYR A 156 -3.89 5.29 -9.09
C TYR A 156 -4.11 6.55 -9.96
N ASP A 157 -4.24 6.35 -11.27
CA ASP A 157 -4.48 7.42 -12.24
C ASP A 157 -5.88 8.02 -12.07
N ARG A 158 -6.92 7.18 -11.88
CA ARG A 158 -8.31 7.62 -11.64
C ARG A 158 -8.43 8.50 -10.41
N LEU A 159 -7.70 8.17 -9.35
CA LEU A 159 -7.64 8.95 -8.11
C LEU A 159 -6.74 10.20 -8.23
N ASN A 160 -6.01 10.34 -9.34
CA ASN A 160 -5.06 11.42 -9.60
C ASN A 160 -4.07 11.58 -8.42
N ARG A 161 -3.60 10.45 -7.87
CA ARG A 161 -2.73 10.41 -6.69
C ARG A 161 -1.42 11.18 -6.92
N ASP A 162 -0.97 11.34 -8.17
CA ASP A 162 0.17 12.19 -8.49
C ASP A 162 0.01 13.64 -8.02
N LYS A 163 -1.21 14.18 -8.03
CA LYS A 163 -1.50 15.58 -7.68
C LYS A 163 -2.28 15.73 -6.37
N HIS A 164 -3.06 14.71 -5.99
CA HIS A 164 -3.95 14.75 -4.84
C HIS A 164 -3.54 13.71 -3.80
N ASP A 165 -2.54 14.07 -3.00
CA ASP A 165 -2.04 13.24 -1.91
C ASP A 165 -1.91 14.07 -0.63
N THR A 166 -3.04 14.19 0.09
CA THR A 166 -3.09 14.95 1.34
C THR A 166 -2.21 14.31 2.42
N LEU A 167 -2.11 12.99 2.45
CA LEU A 167 -1.28 12.28 3.41
C LEU A 167 0.20 12.63 3.22
N ARG A 168 0.70 12.54 1.99
CA ARG A 168 2.09 12.85 1.67
C ARG A 168 2.49 14.26 2.08
N ASN A 169 1.59 15.24 1.89
CA ASN A 169 1.86 16.62 2.33
C ASN A 169 2.01 16.72 3.86
N LEU A 170 1.21 15.95 4.62
CA LEU A 170 1.31 15.91 6.08
C LEU A 170 2.57 15.17 6.53
N GLU A 171 2.94 14.08 5.86
CA GLU A 171 4.17 13.34 6.11
C GLU A 171 5.41 14.17 5.86
N ALA A 172 5.50 14.87 4.72
CA ALA A 172 6.64 15.72 4.40
C ALA A 172 6.83 16.88 5.40
N ILE A 173 5.75 17.33 6.04
CA ILE A 173 5.83 18.28 7.16
C ILE A 173 6.36 17.57 8.41
N PHE A 174 5.81 16.40 8.74
CA PHE A 174 6.20 15.61 9.90
C PHE A 174 7.67 15.16 9.86
N GLU A 175 8.19 14.82 8.68
CA GLU A 175 9.58 14.39 8.46
C GLU A 175 10.61 15.47 8.78
N LYS A 176 10.22 16.75 8.78
CA LYS A 176 11.07 17.86 9.27
C LYS A 176 11.31 17.80 10.78
N GLY A 177 10.56 16.95 11.48
CA GLY A 177 10.64 16.75 12.92
C GLY A 177 9.65 17.62 13.69
N LEU A 178 9.51 17.30 14.99
CA LEU A 178 8.67 18.04 15.94
C LEU A 178 9.49 18.98 16.84
N VAL A 179 10.79 19.09 16.61
CA VAL A 179 11.66 19.96 17.43
C VAL A 179 11.29 21.41 17.14
N ASP A 180 11.12 22.21 18.20
CA ASP A 180 10.79 23.64 18.15
C ASP A 180 9.47 24.01 17.42
N VAL A 181 8.57 23.05 17.22
CA VAL A 181 7.25 23.30 16.63
C VAL A 181 6.36 24.02 17.65
N PRO A 182 5.86 25.24 17.37
CA PRO A 182 5.02 25.97 18.33
C PRO A 182 3.69 25.26 18.60
N GLU A 183 3.11 25.45 19.79
CA GLU A 183 1.81 24.87 20.18
C GLU A 183 0.71 25.15 19.14
N LYS A 184 0.64 26.37 18.63
CA LYS A 184 -0.35 26.77 17.62
C LYS A 184 -0.20 25.97 16.32
N GLU A 185 1.04 25.67 15.92
CA GLU A 185 1.31 24.89 14.72
C GLU A 185 0.98 23.41 14.94
N ALA A 186 1.39 22.84 16.08
CA ALA A 186 1.04 21.47 16.45
C ALA A 186 -0.49 21.25 16.50
N SER A 187 -1.22 22.17 17.13
CA SER A 187 -2.69 22.15 17.18
C SER A 187 -3.30 22.27 15.77
N GLY A 188 -2.77 23.17 14.94
CA GLY A 188 -3.20 23.31 13.54
C GLY A 188 -2.96 22.05 12.71
N MET A 189 -1.87 21.31 12.97
CA MET A 189 -1.61 20.03 12.32
C MET A 189 -2.60 18.95 12.74
N ILE A 190 -2.98 18.87 14.02
CA ILE A 190 -4.04 17.96 14.49
C ILE A 190 -5.34 18.21 13.73
N SER A 191 -5.76 19.48 13.62
CA SER A 191 -6.98 19.83 12.88
C SER A 191 -6.92 19.45 11.39
N LYS A 192 -5.76 19.59 10.73
CA LYS A 192 -5.58 19.15 9.34
C LYS A 192 -5.68 17.62 9.19
N ILE A 193 -5.10 16.88 10.13
CA ILE A 193 -5.16 15.41 10.15
C ILE A 193 -6.61 14.94 10.37
N GLU A 194 -7.33 15.56 11.31
CA GLU A 194 -8.75 15.27 11.56
C GLU A 194 -9.61 15.58 10.34
N ALA A 195 -9.35 16.68 9.64
CA ALA A 195 -10.05 17.02 8.39
C ALA A 195 -9.80 15.97 7.29
N ALA A 196 -8.56 15.46 7.17
CA ALA A 196 -8.24 14.39 6.21
C ALA A 196 -8.97 13.08 6.56
N LEU A 197 -8.99 12.69 7.84
CA LEU A 197 -9.76 11.53 8.31
C LEU A 197 -11.25 11.68 8.04
N HIS A 198 -11.82 12.87 8.29
CA HIS A 198 -13.22 13.16 7.99
C HIS A 198 -13.55 13.06 6.50
N GLU A 199 -12.63 13.49 5.62
CA GLU A 199 -12.83 13.35 4.18
C GLU A 199 -12.87 11.88 3.76
N ILE A 200 -11.95 11.06 4.27
CA ILE A 200 -11.96 9.61 4.02
C ILE A 200 -13.26 8.99 4.54
N ALA A 201 -13.71 9.37 5.74
CA ALA A 201 -14.94 8.85 6.36
C ALA A 201 -16.21 9.13 5.55
N LYS A 202 -16.25 10.21 4.74
CA LYS A 202 -17.38 10.47 3.82
C LYS A 202 -17.56 9.37 2.79
N GLY A 203 -16.49 8.64 2.45
CA GLY A 203 -16.47 7.59 1.44
C GLY A 203 -17.37 6.38 1.73
N LYS A 204 -17.84 6.19 2.97
CA LYS A 204 -18.66 5.06 3.48
C LYS A 204 -18.05 3.65 3.32
N LYS A 205 -17.18 3.45 2.34
CA LYS A 205 -16.47 2.20 2.02
C LYS A 205 -14.97 2.45 2.18
N ILE A 206 -14.29 1.49 2.79
CA ILE A 206 -12.84 1.52 3.00
C ILE A 206 -12.25 0.42 2.13
N TYR A 207 -11.27 0.75 1.29
CA TYR A 207 -10.46 -0.23 0.57
C TYR A 207 -9.01 -0.13 1.05
N GLY A 208 -8.17 -1.06 0.58
CA GLY A 208 -6.76 -1.16 0.99
C GLY A 208 -6.00 0.17 1.07
N PRO A 209 -6.00 1.01 0.02
CA PRO A 209 -5.29 2.29 0.09
C PRO A 209 -5.81 3.24 1.17
N GLN A 210 -7.13 3.30 1.40
CA GLN A 210 -7.69 4.13 2.45
C GLN A 210 -7.34 3.60 3.85
N PHE A 211 -7.24 2.29 4.00
CA PHE A 211 -6.83 1.66 5.26
C PHE A 211 -5.43 2.10 5.67
N ASP A 212 -4.45 2.00 4.77
CA ASP A 212 -3.08 2.45 5.02
C ASP A 212 -3.04 3.97 5.31
N ASP A 213 -3.80 4.76 4.54
CA ASP A 213 -3.93 6.20 4.77
C ASP A 213 -4.46 6.50 6.19
N ILE A 214 -5.50 5.78 6.64
CA ILE A 214 -6.10 5.95 7.97
C ILE A 214 -5.10 5.60 9.08
N LEU A 215 -4.39 4.47 8.97
CA LEU A 215 -3.41 4.06 9.97
C LEU A 215 -2.30 5.09 10.11
N LYS A 216 -1.82 5.62 8.99
CA LYS A 216 -0.78 6.64 9.00
C LYS A 216 -1.28 7.97 9.57
N LEU A 217 -2.48 8.41 9.20
CA LEU A 217 -3.10 9.60 9.80
C LEU A 217 -3.31 9.44 11.31
N LYS A 218 -3.75 8.27 11.77
CA LYS A 218 -3.87 7.97 13.21
C LYS A 218 -2.51 8.08 13.91
N TYR A 219 -1.45 7.53 13.32
CA TYR A 219 -0.09 7.65 13.84
C TYR A 219 0.34 9.12 13.94
N LEU A 220 0.16 9.91 12.87
CA LEU A 220 0.50 11.34 12.86
C LEU A 220 -0.28 12.09 13.95
N HIS A 221 -1.59 11.82 14.07
CA HIS A 221 -2.45 12.41 15.10
C HIS A 221 -1.88 12.14 16.49
N GLN A 222 -1.60 10.86 16.80
CA GLN A 222 -1.04 10.47 18.09
C GLN A 222 0.29 11.17 18.40
N ARG A 223 1.18 11.30 17.40
CA ARG A 223 2.47 11.97 17.58
C ARG A 223 2.32 13.46 17.88
N TYR A 224 1.46 14.18 17.14
CA TYR A 224 1.20 15.59 17.39
C TYR A 224 0.45 15.82 18.72
N THR A 225 -0.52 14.97 19.07
CA THR A 225 -1.21 15.06 20.36
C THR A 225 -0.26 14.85 21.53
N ASN A 226 0.61 13.84 21.46
CA ASN A 226 1.61 13.59 22.51
C ASN A 226 2.58 14.77 22.66
N TYR A 227 3.03 15.32 21.53
CA TYR A 227 3.92 16.47 21.51
C TYR A 227 3.26 17.73 22.10
N LEU A 228 2.01 18.00 21.73
CA LEU A 228 1.23 19.11 22.28
C LEU A 228 1.02 18.97 23.80
N ASN A 229 0.72 17.76 24.27
CA ASN A 229 0.60 17.48 25.70
C ASN A 229 1.92 17.70 26.44
N TRP A 230 3.05 17.32 25.83
CA TRP A 230 4.38 17.57 26.38
C TRP A 230 4.69 19.07 26.47
N LEU A 231 4.43 19.86 25.42
CA LEU A 231 4.62 21.32 25.44
C LEU A 231 3.86 21.98 26.60
N LYS A 232 2.59 21.61 26.78
CA LYS A 232 1.74 22.13 27.86
C LYS A 232 2.24 21.74 29.24
N ALA A 233 2.76 20.52 29.40
CA ALA A 233 3.31 20.03 30.67
C ALA A 233 4.67 20.64 31.00
N SER A 234 5.49 20.93 29.98
CA SER A 234 6.82 21.51 30.12
C SER A 234 6.84 23.03 30.31
N GLY A 235 5.66 23.68 30.33
CA GLY A 235 5.55 25.13 30.53
C GLY A 235 6.13 25.94 29.37
N GLY A 236 6.00 25.41 28.14
CA GLY A 236 6.30 26.17 26.92
C GLY A 236 5.41 27.40 26.77
#